data_AF-A0A660T5T8-F1
#
_entry.id   AF-A0A660T5T8-F1
#
_cell.length_a   1.000
_cell.length_b   1.000
_cell.length_c   1.000
_cell.angle_alpha   90.00
_cell.angle_beta   90.00
_cell.angle_gamma   90.00
#
_symmetry.space_group_name_H-M   'P 1'
#
loop_
_entity.id
_entity.type
_entity.pdbx_description
1 polymer ?
#
loop_
_entity_poly.entity_id
_entity_poly.type
_entity_poly.pdbx_seq_one_letter_code
_entity_poly.pdbx_strand_id
1 'polypeptide(L)'
;MEKTFVGFGFGPIMSGLFLYEAFKSGNFRRFVVADVDTELVDKVREDAGYYNTNVAAENGIRHEKTGEIEIYNSLNESDSN
;
A
#
# COMPACT_ATOMS: atom_id res chain seq x y z
N MET A 1 -4.29 -17.69 13.30
CA MET A 1 -5.21 -16.97 12.39
C MET A 1 -4.39 -15.91 11.68
N GLU A 2 -4.36 -15.95 10.35
CA GLU A 2 -3.60 -14.96 9.56
C GLU A 2 -4.33 -13.62 9.56
N LYS A 3 -3.64 -12.52 9.87
CA LYS A 3 -4.23 -11.18 9.94
C LYS A 3 -4.11 -10.49 8.59
N THR A 4 -5.19 -9.83 8.17
CA THR A 4 -5.23 -8.95 6.99
C THR A 4 -5.24 -7.50 7.45
N PHE A 5 -4.36 -6.69 6.89
CA PHE A 5 -4.44 -5.24 7.01
C PHE A 5 -5.34 -4.71 5.89
N VAL A 6 -6.31 -3.87 6.24
CA VAL A 6 -7.22 -3.23 5.26
C VAL A 6 -7.18 -1.72 5.48
N GLY A 7 -6.90 -0.98 4.42
CA GLY A 7 -6.87 0.49 4.41
C GLY A 7 -7.81 1.10 3.39
N PHE A 8 -8.23 2.34 3.64
CA PHE A 8 -9.00 3.16 2.71
C PHE A 8 -8.26 4.48 2.48
N GLY A 9 -8.05 4.81 1.20
CA GLY A 9 -7.14 5.85 0.74
C GLY A 9 -5.68 5.39 0.77
N PHE A 10 -4.98 5.48 -0.36
CA PHE A 10 -3.56 5.23 -0.55
C PHE A 10 -2.73 6.53 -0.53
N GLY A 11 -3.21 7.53 0.21
CA GLY A 11 -2.47 8.76 0.46
C GLY A 11 -1.24 8.57 1.35
N PRO A 12 -0.41 9.61 1.53
CA PRO A 12 0.89 9.51 2.21
C PRO A 12 0.85 8.95 3.65
N ILE A 13 -0.22 9.22 4.40
CA ILE A 13 -0.37 8.71 5.77
C ILE A 13 -0.68 7.21 5.74
N MET A 14 -1.50 6.74 4.80
CA MET A 14 -1.82 5.32 4.70
C MET A 14 -0.61 4.55 4.18
N SER A 15 -0.03 4.97 3.05
CA SER A 15 1.06 4.25 2.40
C SER A 15 2.41 4.39 3.13
N GLY A 16 2.75 5.58 3.61
CA GLY A 16 4.06 5.86 4.21
C GLY A 16 4.17 5.59 5.71
N LEU A 17 3.06 5.46 6.44
CA LEU A 17 3.06 5.22 7.88
C LEU A 17 2.32 3.94 8.24
N PHE A 18 1.00 3.89 8.08
CA PHE A 18 0.23 2.75 8.60
C PHE A 18 0.50 1.44 7.88
N LEU A 19 0.42 1.42 6.55
CA LEU A 19 0.67 0.24 5.73
C LEU A 19 2.15 -0.17 5.79
N TYR A 20 3.05 0.80 5.69
CA TYR A 20 4.49 0.58 5.85
C TYR A 20 4.82 -0.08 7.21
N GLU A 21 4.32 0.45 8.32
CA GLU A 21 4.57 -0.13 9.65
C GLU A 21 3.85 -1.48 9.83
N ALA A 22 2.65 -1.65 9.27
CA ALA A 22 1.96 -2.94 9.27
C ALA A 22 2.79 -4.01 8.54
N PHE A 23 3.36 -3.66 7.38
CA PHE A 23 4.26 -4.52 6.62
C PHE A 23 5.54 -4.84 7.39
N LYS A 24 6.24 -3.82 7.90
CA LYS A 24 7.50 -3.99 8.65
C LYS A 24 7.32 -4.78 9.95
N SER A 25 6.13 -4.73 10.56
CA SER A 25 5.85 -5.45 11.79
C SER A 25 5.84 -6.98 11.64
N GLY A 26 5.64 -7.50 10.41
CA GLY A 26 5.49 -8.94 10.16
C GLY A 26 4.25 -9.58 10.79
N ASN A 27 3.34 -8.79 11.36
CA ASN A 27 2.14 -9.28 12.05
C ASN A 27 0.98 -9.61 11.10
N PHE A 28 1.07 -9.19 9.84
CA PHE A 28 0.05 -9.34 8.81
C PHE A 28 0.60 -10.17 7.65
N ARG A 29 -0.28 -10.94 7.00
CA ARG A 29 0.04 -11.82 5.87
C ARG A 29 -0.52 -11.31 4.54
N ARG A 30 -1.50 -10.42 4.61
CA ARG A 30 -2.21 -9.85 3.47
C ARG A 30 -2.45 -8.36 3.69
N PHE A 31 -2.26 -7.57 2.64
CA PHE A 31 -2.37 -6.11 2.67
C PHE A 31 -3.32 -5.68 1.57
N VAL A 32 -4.44 -5.06 1.96
CA VAL A 32 -5.48 -4.62 1.02
C VAL A 32 -5.70 -3.12 1.21
N VAL A 33 -5.73 -2.36 0.11
CA VAL A 33 -6.10 -0.93 0.14
C VAL A 33 -7.11 -0.62 -0.95
N ALA A 34 -8.11 0.20 -0.65
CA ALA A 34 -8.98 0.79 -1.65
C ALA A 34 -8.70 2.29 -1.79
N ASP A 35 -8.63 2.81 -3.02
CA ASP A 35 -8.58 4.25 -3.32
C ASP A 35 -9.65 4.61 -4.38
N VAL A 36 -9.78 5.89 -4.72
CA VAL A 36 -10.65 6.40 -5.80
C VAL A 36 -9.85 6.89 -7.00
N ASP A 37 -8.55 7.16 -6.83
CA ASP A 37 -7.65 7.63 -7.88
C ASP A 37 -7.23 6.48 -8.80
N THR A 38 -7.82 6.44 -9.99
CA THR A 38 -7.56 5.40 -11.00
C THR A 38 -6.10 5.35 -11.43
N GLU A 39 -5.46 6.51 -11.66
CA GLU A 39 -4.08 6.54 -12.14
C GLU A 39 -3.14 5.96 -11.09
N LEU A 40 -3.35 6.32 -9.82
CA LEU A 40 -2.59 5.79 -8.71
C LEU A 40 -2.80 4.27 -8.56
N VAL A 41 -4.04 3.79 -8.64
CA VAL A 41 -4.37 2.36 -8.54
C VAL A 41 -3.69 1.57 -9.65
N ASP A 42 -3.78 2.06 -10.88
CA ASP A 42 -3.20 1.40 -12.06
C ASP A 42 -1.67 1.37 -11.97
N LYS A 43 -1.02 2.46 -11.54
CA LYS A 43 0.44 2.51 -11.38
C LYS A 43 0.96 1.52 -10.34
N VAL A 44 0.26 1.34 -9.24
CA VAL A 44 0.62 0.35 -8.22
C VAL A 44 0.41 -1.07 -8.74
N ARG A 45 -0.66 -1.32 -9.51
CA ARG A 45 -0.92 -2.62 -10.15
C ARG A 45 0.14 -2.95 -11.22
N GLU A 46 0.56 -1.97 -12.01
CA GLU A 46 1.63 -2.09 -13.00
C GLU A 46 2.97 -2.53 -12.37
N ASP A 47 3.28 -2.07 -11.14
CA ASP A 47 4.45 -2.53 -10.36
C ASP A 47 4.14 -3.76 -9.49
N ALA A 48 3.18 -4.59 -9.89
CA ALA A 48 2.78 -5.82 -9.20
C ALA A 48 2.47 -5.61 -7.70
N GLY A 49 1.78 -4.51 -7.36
CA GLY A 49 1.38 -4.20 -6.00
C GLY A 49 2.52 -3.72 -5.10
N TYR A 50 3.64 -3.28 -5.67
CA TYR A 50 4.75 -2.70 -4.91
C TYR A 50 4.80 -1.18 -5.00
N TYR A 51 5.37 -0.57 -3.97
CA TYR A 51 5.72 0.85 -3.95
C TYR A 51 6.92 1.09 -3.05
N ASN A 52 7.50 2.29 -3.11
CA ASN A 52 8.61 2.69 -2.25
C ASN A 52 8.20 3.81 -1.30
N THR A 53 8.58 3.68 -0.03
CA THR A 53 8.56 4.75 0.95
C THR A 53 9.97 5.30 1.11
N ASN A 54 10.15 6.58 0.82
CA ASN A 54 11.43 7.28 0.98
C ASN A 54 11.47 7.96 2.34
N VAL A 55 12.29 7.43 3.24
CA VAL A 55 12.41 7.93 4.62
C VAL A 55 13.69 8.77 4.72
N ALA A 56 13.52 10.08 4.88
CA ALA A 56 14.64 10.96 5.21
C ALA A 56 15.14 10.63 6.63
N ALA A 57 16.44 10.39 6.75
CA ALA A 57 17.13 10.11 8.00
C ALA A 57 18.39 10.98 8.09
N GLU A 58 19.01 11.00 9.26
CA GLU A 58 20.22 11.80 9.53
C GLU A 58 21.36 11.53 8.52
N ASN A 59 21.52 10.26 8.11
CA ASN A 59 22.59 9.83 7.20
C ASN A 59 22.15 9.74 5.72
N GLY A 60 21.02 10.35 5.34
CA GLY A 60 20.50 10.35 3.97
C GLY A 60 19.09 9.75 3.85
N ILE A 61 18.68 9.41 2.63
CA ILE A 61 17.36 8.86 2.33
C ILE A 61 17.44 7.34 2.30
N ARG A 62 16.60 6.67 3.10
CA ARG A 62 16.37 5.23 2.97
C ARG A 62 15.20 4.99 2.03
N HIS A 63 15.34 4.02 1.13
CA HIS A 63 14.30 3.59 0.21
C HIS A 63 13.77 2.24 0.68
N GLU A 64 12.53 2.22 1.17
CA GLU A 64 11.91 1.02 1.71
C GLU A 64 10.83 0.52 0.74
N LYS A 65 11.07 -0.64 0.12
CA LYS A 65 10.08 -1.29 -0.75
C LYS A 65 9.02 -1.98 0.10
N THR A 66 7.75 -1.66 -0.14
CA THR A 66 6.60 -2.26 0.54
C THR A 66 5.71 -2.97 -0.48
N GLY A 67 5.19 -4.13 -0.10
CA GLY A 67 4.33 -4.97 -0.93
C GLY A 67 4.71 -6.45 -0.89
N GLU A 68 4.02 -7.33 -1.61
CA GLU A 68 2.91 -7.04 -2.53
C GLU A 68 1.62 -6.64 -1.77
N ILE A 69 0.92 -5.62 -2.29
CA ILE A 69 -0.41 -5.21 -1.80
C ILE A 69 -1.46 -5.43 -2.86
N GLU A 70 -2.67 -5.76 -2.43
CA GLU A 70 -3.86 -5.78 -3.26
C GLU A 70 -4.50 -4.39 -3.20
N ILE A 71 -4.48 -3.67 -4.33
CA ILE A 71 -5.08 -2.33 -4.42
C ILE A 71 -6.31 -2.34 -5.33
N TYR A 72 -7.37 -1.67 -4.89
CA TYR A 72 -8.66 -1.60 -5.58
C TYR A 72 -9.12 -0.17 -5.79
N ASN A 73 -9.81 0.08 -6.90
CA ASN A 73 -10.51 1.33 -7.14
C ASN A 73 -11.98 1.18 -6.70
N SER A 74 -12.34 1.86 -5.62
CA SER A 74 -13.69 1.82 -5.03
C SER A 74 -14.79 2.46 -5.88
N LEU A 75 -14.43 3.17 -6.95
CA LEU A 75 -15.37 3.69 -7.95
C LEU A 75 -15.46 2.79 -9.20
N ASN A 76 -14.60 1.79 -9.33
CA ASN A 76 -14.65 0.85 -10.44
C ASN A 76 -15.53 -0.34 -10.09
N GLU A 77 -16.66 -0.50 -10.79
CA GLU A 77 -17.57 -1.63 -10.60
C GLU A 77 -16.89 -2.99 -10.79
N SER A 78 -15.87 -3.08 -11.65
CA SER A 78 -15.13 -4.33 -11.87
C SER A 78 -14.35 -4.81 -10.64
N ASP A 79 -14.10 -3.91 -9.68
CA ASP A 79 -13.43 -4.22 -8.41
C ASP A 79 -14.43 -4.55 -7.28
N SER A 80 -15.75 -4.53 -7.55
CA SER A 80 -16.81 -4.67 -6.52
C SER A 80 -17.25 -6.10 -6.21
N ASN A 81 -16.61 -7.11 -6.83
CA ASN A 81 -16.96 -8.55 -6.91
C ASN A 81 -17.94 -8.94 -8.01
#